data_AF-G0IXY9-F1
#
_entry.id   AF-G0IXY9-F1
#
_cell.length_a   1.000
_cell.length_b   1.000
_cell.length_c   1.000
_cell.angle_alpha   90.00
_cell.angle_beta   90.00
_cell.angle_gamma   90.00
#
_symmetry.space_group_name_H-M   'P 1'
#
loop_
_entity.id
_entity.type
_entity.pdbx_description
1 polymer ?
#
loop_
_entity_poly.entity_id
_entity_poly.type
_entity_poly.pdbx_seq_one_letter_code
_entity_poly.pdbx_strand_id
1 'polypeptide(L)' 'MNNLRISTEKLMELKRNLPHGAINEIANELGIHRNNVTDVFKGKWENDQVIDLAIQKIELKRVAIANQEARINKVLKG' A
#
# COMPACT_ATOMS: atom_id res chain seq x y z
N MET A 1 4.65 22.52 -13.53
CA MET A 1 4.40 21.15 -13.07
C MET A 1 4.14 21.24 -11.57
N ASN A 2 2.91 21.03 -11.13
CA ASN A 2 2.57 21.10 -9.70
C ASN A 2 3.11 19.84 -9.02
N ASN A 3 4.25 19.96 -8.33
CA ASN A 3 4.70 18.95 -7.37
C ASN A 3 3.70 18.95 -6.21
N LEU A 4 2.65 18.13 -6.34
CA LEU A 4 1.76 17.78 -5.24
C LEU A 4 2.58 16.93 -4.26
N ARG A 5 3.38 17.59 -3.42
CA ARG A 5 4.00 16.95 -2.25
C ARG A 5 2.88 16.27 -1.47
N ILE A 6 2.93 14.94 -1.40
CA ILE A 6 1.98 14.17 -0.62
C ILE A 6 2.18 14.56 0.84
N SER A 7 1.11 15.01 1.51
CA SER A 7 1.20 15.41 2.92
C SER A 7 1.56 14.22 3.79
N THR A 8 2.27 14.45 4.89
CA THR A 8 2.60 13.40 5.86
C THR A 8 1.36 12.68 6.38
N GLU A 9 0.25 13.40 6.53
CA GLU A 9 -1.05 12.82 6.90
C GLU A 9 -1.53 11.78 5.88
N LYS A 10 -1.40 12.09 4.58
CA LYS A 10 -1.78 11.18 3.50
C LYS A 10 -0.85 9.96 3.45
N LEU A 11 0.44 10.13 3.71
CA LEU A 11 1.40 9.02 3.83
C LEU A 11 1.05 8.11 5.02
N MET A 12 0.62 8.67 6.15
CA MET A 12 0.14 7.88 7.28
C MET A 12 -1.15 7.14 6.95
N GLU A 13 -2.09 7.76 6.25
CA GLU A 13 -3.32 7.11 5.78
C GLU A 13 -3.01 5.93 4.84
N LEU A 14 -2.09 6.13 3.90
CA LEU A 14 -1.63 5.09 2.99
C LEU A 14 -1.06 3.90 3.75
N LYS A 15 -0.18 4.19 4.73
CA LYS A 15 0.40 3.16 5.60
C LYS A 15 -0.64 2.37 6.39
N ARG A 16 -1.71 3.01 6.87
CA ARG A 16 -2.79 2.33 7.61
C ARG A 16 -3.59 1.36 6.74
N ASN A 17 -3.72 1.66 5.45
CA ASN A 17 -4.46 0.83 4.50
C ASN A 17 -3.63 -0.33 3.93
N LEU A 18 -2.31 -0.32 4.13
CA LEU A 18 -1.44 -1.36 3.61
C LEU A 18 -1.81 -2.76 4.14
N PRO A 19 -1.71 -3.81 3.29
CA PRO A 19 -1.79 -5.18 3.76
C PRO A 19 -0.75 -5.47 4.84
N HIS A 20 -1.07 -6.42 5.73
CA HIS A 20 -0.05 -6.92 6.64
C HIS A 20 1.11 -7.52 5.84
N GLY A 21 2.35 -7.25 6.25
CA GLY A 21 3.55 -7.69 5.53
C GLY A 21 4.00 -6.78 4.37
N ALA A 22 3.14 -5.90 3.85
CA ALA A 22 3.44 -5.13 2.65
C ALA A 22 4.68 -4.23 2.77
N ILE A 23 4.99 -3.68 3.95
CA ILE A 23 6.23 -2.91 4.16
C ILE A 23 7.47 -3.77 3.89
N ASN A 24 7.47 -5.04 4.30
CA ASN A 24 8.60 -5.95 4.04
C ASN A 24 8.66 -6.33 2.56
N GLU A 25 7.50 -6.56 1.92
CA GLU A 25 7.46 -6.85 0.49
C GLU A 25 8.01 -5.70 -0.35
N ILE A 26 7.57 -4.47 -0.07
CA ILE A 26 8.07 -3.26 -0.76
C ILE A 26 9.58 -3.11 -0.54
N ALA A 27 10.06 -3.35 0.69
CA ALA A 27 11.48 -3.28 1.00
C ALA A 27 12.29 -4.29 0.18
N ASN A 28 11.81 -5.54 0.11
CA ASN A 28 12.44 -6.60 -0.67
C ASN A 28 12.42 -6.30 -2.17
N GLU A 29 11.30 -5.80 -2.68
CA GLU A 29 11.09 -5.50 -4.11
C GLU A 29 11.99 -4.35 -4.60
N LEU A 30 12.23 -3.35 -3.74
CA LEU A 30 13.13 -2.23 -4.05
C LEU A 30 14.59 -2.48 -3.64
N GLY A 31 14.89 -3.62 -3.00
CA GLY A 31 16.22 -3.90 -2.48
C GLY A 31 16.70 -2.92 -1.40
N ILE A 32 15.77 -2.34 -0.61
CA ILE A 32 16.07 -1.38 0.46
C ILE A 32 15.73 -1.94 1.83
N HIS A 33 16.28 -1.32 2.88
CA HIS A 33 15.97 -1.74 4.25
C HIS A 33 14.52 -1.37 4.61
N ARG A 34 13.82 -2.22 5.38
CA ARG A 34 12.44 -1.96 5.87
C ARG A 34 12.27 -0.61 6.56
N ASN A 35 13.31 -0.17 7.28
CA ASN A 35 13.32 1.14 7.96
C ASN A 35 13.21 2.28 6.96
N ASN A 36 13.81 2.16 5.77
CA ASN A 36 13.76 3.16 4.72
C ASN A 36 12.31 3.35 4.24
N VAL A 37 11.60 2.25 3.97
CA VAL A 37 10.16 2.26 3.64
C VAL A 37 9.34 2.91 4.76
N THR A 38 9.65 2.59 6.02
CA THR A 38 8.94 3.18 7.16
C THR A 38 9.20 4.68 7.30
N ASP A 39 10.40 5.13 7.01
CA ASP A 39 10.81 6.52 7.09
C ASP A 39 10.17 7.37 5.98
N VAL A 40 9.90 6.78 4.80
CA VAL A 40 9.07 7.40 3.76
C VAL A 40 7.67 7.67 4.30
N PHE A 41 7.00 6.67 4.90
CA PHE A 41 5.66 6.88 5.45
C PHE A 41 5.60 7.80 6.68
N LYS A 42 6.74 8.07 7.32
CA LYS A 42 6.87 9.07 8.39
C LYS A 42 7.13 10.48 7.83
N GLY A 43 7.26 10.63 6.51
CA GLY A 43 7.60 11.89 5.87
C GLY A 43 9.03 12.36 6.16
N LYS A 44 9.93 11.47 6.59
CA LYS A 44 11.33 11.86 6.83
C LYS A 44 12.09 12.13 5.54
N TRP A 45 11.71 11.44 4.46
CA TRP A 45 12.21 11.62 3.11
C TRP A 45 11.19 11.07 2.11
N GLU A 46 11.34 11.42 0.84
CA GLU A 46 10.39 11.08 -0.23
C GLU A 46 11.00 10.00 -1.12
N ASN A 47 10.18 9.00 -1.46
CA ASN A 47 10.53 7.95 -2.41
C ASN A 47 9.26 7.52 -3.15
N ASP A 48 9.14 7.98 -4.39
CA ASP A 48 7.96 7.73 -5.22
C ASP A 48 7.74 6.24 -5.47
N GLN A 49 8.80 5.46 -5.64
CA GLN A 49 8.70 4.01 -5.87
C GLN A 49 8.08 3.29 -4.66
N VAL A 50 8.40 3.72 -3.44
CA VAL A 50 7.78 3.18 -2.22
C VAL A 50 6.28 3.50 -2.19
N ILE A 51 5.91 4.71 -2.58
CA ILE A 51 4.52 5.18 -2.57
C ILE A 51 3.71 4.45 -3.65
N ASP A 52 4.25 4.32 -4.86
CA ASP A 52 3.62 3.63 -5.99
C ASP A 52 3.39 2.14 -5.67
N LEU A 53 4.40 1.44 -5.16
CA LEU A 53 4.24 0.04 -4.75
C LEU A 53 3.23 -0.09 -3.60
N ALA A 54 3.21 0.85 -2.67
CA ALA A 54 2.23 0.84 -1.60
C ALA A 54 0.78 0.96 -2.11
N ILE A 55 0.55 1.85 -3.07
CA ILE A 55 -0.74 2.00 -3.74
C ILE A 55 -1.12 0.70 -4.45
N GLN A 56 -0.20 0.13 -5.24
CA GLN A 56 -0.43 -1.11 -5.98
C GLN A 56 -0.82 -2.27 -5.05
N LYS A 57 -0.12 -2.44 -3.92
CA LYS A 57 -0.44 -3.51 -2.94
C LYS A 57 -1.83 -3.33 -2.34
N ILE A 58 -2.28 -2.09 -2.10
CA ILE A 58 -3.62 -1.80 -1.59
C ILE A 58 -4.68 -2.15 -2.63
N GLU A 59 -4.47 -1.79 -3.89
CA GLU A 59 -5.39 -2.10 -4.98
C GLU A 59 -5.53 -3.60 -5.18
N LEU A 60 -4.42 -4.34 -5.19
CA LEU A 60 -4.43 -5.80 -5.29
C LEU A 60 -5.25 -6.45 -4.16
N LYS A 61 -5.10 -5.95 -2.93
CA LYS A 61 -5.90 -6.44 -1.79
C LYS A 61 -7.39 -6.15 -1.98
N ARG A 62 -7.75 -4.96 -2.46
CA ARG A 62 -9.16 -4.59 -2.72
C ARG A 62 -9.79 -5.51 -3.77
N VAL A 63 -9.08 -5.79 -4.86
CA VAL A 63 -9.54 -6.74 -5.89
C VAL A 63 -9.70 -8.14 -5.31
N ALA A 64 -8.76 -8.60 -4.49
CA ALA A 64 -8.85 -9.91 -3.85
C ALA A 64 -10.08 -10.03 -2.92
N ILE A 65 -10.39 -8.98 -2.14
CA ILE A 65 -11.57 -8.92 -1.27
C ILE A 65 -12.85 -8.97 -2.13
N ALA A 66 -12.96 -8.12 -3.16
CA ALA A 66 -14.14 -8.08 -4.02
C ALA A 66 -14.42 -9.45 -4.69
N ASN A 67 -13.37 -10.14 -5.14
CA ASN A 67 -13.49 -11.48 -5.71
C ASN A 67 -13.96 -12.50 -4.66
N GLN A 68 -13.48 -12.40 -3.43
CA GLN A 68 -13.89 -13.29 -2.34
C GLN A 68 -15.35 -13.05 -1.94
N GLU A 69 -15.79 -11.80 -1.85
CA GLU A 69 -17.18 -11.42 -1.58
C GLU A 69 -18.13 -11.93 -2.67
N ALA A 70 -17.75 -11.80 -3.95
CA ALA A 70 -18.53 -12.34 -5.07
C ALA A 70 -18.70 -13.86 -4.97
N ARG A 71 -17.65 -14.59 -4.56
CA ARG A 71 -17.71 -16.05 -4.32
C ARG A 71 -18.64 -16.39 -3.16
N ILE A 72 -18.55 -15.68 -2.03
CA ILE A 72 -19.42 -15.90 -0.87
C ILE A 72 -20.88 -15.68 -1.25
N ASN A 73 -21.19 -14.58 -1.95
CA ASN A 73 -22.55 -14.28 -2.40
C ASN A 73 -23.11 -15.34 -3.36
N LYS A 74 -22.28 -15.94 -4.22
CA LYS A 74 -22.69 -17.03 -5.10
C LYS A 74 -23.06 -18.30 -4.32
N VAL A 75 -22.33 -18.61 -3.25
CA VAL A 75 -22.61 -19.79 -2.39
C VAL A 75 -23.86 -19.56 -1.53
N LEU A 76 -24.09 -18.34 -1.05
CA LEU A 76 -25.24 -18.04 -0.18
C LEU A 76 -26.58 -17.94 -0.93
N LYS A 77 -26.56 -17.73 -2.25
CA LYS A 77 -27.77 -17.53 -3.09
C LYS A 77 -28.08 -18.70 -4.04
N GLY A 78 -27.23 -19.72 -4.09
CA GLY A 78 -27.43 -20.93 -4.90
C GLY A 78 -27.70 -22.12 -4.01
#